data_AF-A0A7C5YXG6-F1
#
_entry.id   AF-A0A7C5YXG6-F1
#
_cell.length_a   1.000
_cell.length_b   1.000
_cell.length_c   1.000
_cell.angle_alpha   90.00
_cell.angle_beta   90.00
_cell.angle_gamma   90.00
#
_symmetry.space_group_name_H-M   'P 1'
#
loop_
_entity.id
_entity.type
_entity.pdbx_description
1 polymer ?
#
loop_
_entity_poly.entity_id
_entity_poly.type
_entity_poly.pdbx_seq_one_letter_code
_entity_poly.pdbx_strand_id
1 'polypeptide(L)'
;MNEDNNYKPKSEEDAIIEKILEHLGRFCPKCGEPRSAKNIKITGRVGSSLVVHIQCDKCGSQSLLNIIPNIGLSMLEGLITDVRGEEFPRFARSRRVNKDDILDIYVLMEKVKDAEELISKLSSAKKGVKNENLKPLRYPPFSDATELIGLED
;
A
#
# COMPACT_ATOMS: atom_id res chain seq x y z
N MET A 1 42.02 5.29 -16.81
CA MET A 1 41.91 5.95 -15.50
C MET A 1 40.54 5.58 -14.96
N ASN A 2 40.48 4.58 -14.10
CA ASN A 2 39.30 4.13 -13.37
C ASN A 2 39.73 4.05 -11.90
N GLU A 3 38.92 4.64 -11.02
CA GLU A 3 38.97 4.73 -9.53
C GLU A 3 38.39 6.12 -9.23
N ASP A 4 37.19 6.33 -8.67
CA ASP A 4 36.60 5.70 -7.50
C ASP A 4 35.08 5.65 -7.61
N ASN A 5 34.47 4.50 -7.31
CA ASN A 5 33.05 4.47 -6.94
C ASN A 5 32.85 3.45 -5.82
N ASN A 6 33.40 3.78 -4.65
CA ASN A 6 33.19 3.03 -3.41
C ASN A 6 31.84 3.43 -2.79
N TYR A 7 30.74 3.09 -3.47
CA TYR A 7 29.41 3.16 -2.88
C TYR A 7 29.12 1.86 -2.13
N LYS A 8 29.25 1.92 -0.80
CA LYS A 8 28.87 0.84 0.10
C LYS A 8 27.49 1.19 0.69
N PRO A 9 26.40 0.44 0.38
CA PRO A 9 25.10 0.73 0.96
C PRO A 9 25.18 0.61 2.49
N LYS A 10 24.64 1.60 3.20
CA LYS A 10 24.77 1.75 4.66
C LYS A 10 23.88 0.77 5.45
N SER A 11 22.98 0.05 4.80
CA SER A 11 22.10 -0.99 5.39
C SER A 11 21.47 -1.87 4.29
N GLU A 12 20.90 -3.03 4.66
CA GLU A 12 20.12 -3.88 3.73
C GLU A 12 18.94 -3.10 3.11
N GLU A 13 18.34 -2.19 3.88
CA GLU A 13 17.25 -1.32 3.44
C GLU A 13 17.70 -0.32 2.37
N ASP A 14 18.88 0.28 2.51
CA ASP A 14 19.42 1.21 1.50
C ASP A 14 19.64 0.50 0.15
N ALA A 15 20.14 -0.74 0.17
CA ALA A 15 20.32 -1.53 -1.04
C ALA A 15 18.98 -1.87 -1.72
N ILE A 16 17.91 -2.06 -0.94
CA ILE A 16 16.56 -2.28 -1.45
C ILE A 16 16.01 -0.98 -2.05
N ILE A 17 16.18 0.16 -1.37
CA ILE A 17 15.71 1.47 -1.83
C ILE A 17 16.36 1.86 -3.16
N GLU A 18 17.66 1.64 -3.33
CA GLU A 18 18.34 1.90 -4.60
C GLU A 18 17.76 1.06 -5.74
N LYS A 19 17.57 -0.24 -5.51
CA LYS A 19 16.95 -1.13 -6.52
C LYS A 19 15.53 -0.70 -6.88
N ILE A 20 14.76 -0.20 -5.91
CA ILE A 20 13.42 0.35 -6.14
C ILE A 20 13.49 1.57 -7.06
N LEU A 21 14.41 2.50 -6.81
CA LEU A 21 14.59 3.70 -7.63
C LEU A 21 15.00 3.37 -9.08
N GLU A 22 15.81 2.32 -9.26
CA GLU A 22 16.17 1.82 -10.59
C GLU A 22 14.95 1.29 -11.36
N HIS A 23 14.03 0.59 -10.69
CA HIS A 23 12.89 -0.07 -11.35
C HIS A 23 11.64 0.81 -11.51
N LEU A 24 11.35 1.71 -10.55
CA LEU A 24 10.17 2.58 -10.61
C LEU A 24 10.32 3.79 -11.56
N GLY A 25 11.53 3.99 -12.06
CA GLY A 25 11.94 5.21 -12.73
C GLY A 25 12.27 6.35 -11.75
N ARG A 26 13.11 7.27 -12.21
CA ARG A 26 13.64 8.36 -11.37
C ARG A 26 12.67 9.51 -11.14
N PHE A 27 11.46 9.49 -11.70
CA PHE A 27 10.55 10.64 -11.69
C PHE A 27 9.16 10.31 -11.14
N CYS A 28 8.56 11.26 -10.42
CA CYS A 28 7.19 11.19 -9.92
C CYS A 28 6.21 11.02 -11.11
N PRO A 29 5.28 10.06 -11.07
CA PRO A 29 4.38 9.78 -12.19
C PRO A 29 3.27 10.85 -12.30
N LYS A 30 3.08 11.66 -11.23
CA LYS A 30 2.08 12.73 -11.19
C LYS A 30 2.61 14.07 -11.70
N CYS A 31 3.82 14.46 -11.31
CA CYS A 31 4.34 15.81 -11.60
C CYS A 31 5.73 15.84 -12.26
N GLY A 32 6.34 14.68 -12.51
CA GLY A 32 7.66 14.58 -13.15
C GLY A 32 8.84 14.99 -12.29
N GLU A 33 8.66 15.31 -11.00
CA GLU A 33 9.77 15.67 -10.12
C GLU A 33 10.68 14.46 -9.87
N PRO A 34 12.02 14.62 -9.88
CA PRO A 34 12.93 13.55 -9.50
C PRO A 34 12.62 12.99 -8.12
N ARG A 35 12.62 11.66 -8.00
CA ARG A 35 12.48 10.97 -6.72
C ARG A 35 13.80 11.00 -5.97
N SER A 36 13.71 11.09 -4.65
CA SER A 36 14.83 11.00 -3.72
C SER A 36 14.64 9.78 -2.83
N ALA A 37 15.72 9.05 -2.55
CA ALA A 37 15.73 7.92 -1.62
C ALA A 37 15.19 8.32 -0.23
N LYS A 38 15.35 9.59 0.17
CA LYS A 38 14.89 10.11 1.46
C LYS A 38 13.38 10.01 1.69
N ASN A 39 12.59 9.95 0.62
CA ASN A 39 11.12 9.95 0.71
C ASN A 39 10.53 8.58 0.40
N ILE A 40 11.37 7.54 0.42
CA ILE A 40 11.00 6.15 0.31
C ILE A 40 11.14 5.55 1.71
N LYS A 41 10.06 4.96 2.22
CA LYS A 41 10.01 4.32 3.52
C LYS A 41 9.46 2.92 3.39
N ILE A 42 10.16 1.93 3.95
CA ILE A 42 9.61 0.59 4.12
C ILE A 42 8.65 0.65 5.32
N THR A 43 7.35 0.55 5.08
CA THR A 43 6.31 0.71 6.10
C THR A 43 5.86 -0.61 6.73
N GLY A 44 6.24 -1.74 6.13
CA GLY A 44 5.95 -3.05 6.69
C GLY A 44 6.47 -4.21 5.87
N ARG A 45 6.32 -5.40 6.44
CA ARG A 45 6.62 -6.68 5.78
C ARG A 45 5.40 -7.59 5.91
N VAL A 46 4.99 -8.20 4.79
CA VAL A 46 3.86 -9.11 4.68
C VAL A 46 4.34 -10.39 4.03
N GLY A 47 4.58 -11.42 4.86
CA GLY A 47 5.22 -12.66 4.41
C GLY A 47 6.64 -12.37 3.88
N SER A 48 6.89 -12.75 2.62
CA SER A 48 8.13 -12.45 1.90
C SER A 48 8.14 -11.08 1.22
N SER A 49 7.04 -10.32 1.29
CA SER A 49 6.90 -9.05 0.59
C SER A 49 7.16 -7.85 1.51
N LEU A 50 7.69 -6.78 0.95
CA LEU A 50 7.90 -5.49 1.59
C LEU A 50 6.85 -4.51 1.08
N VAL A 51 6.22 -3.80 2.02
CA VAL A 51 5.37 -2.67 1.69
C VAL A 51 6.21 -1.41 1.79
N VAL A 52 6.23 -0.66 0.70
CA VAL A 52 7.01 0.56 0.55
C VAL A 52 6.08 1.71 0.26
N HIS A 53 6.29 2.80 0.99
CA HIS A 53 5.59 4.05 0.85
C HIS A 53 6.53 5.09 0.26
N ILE A 54 6.04 5.81 -0.76
CA ILE A 54 6.77 6.88 -1.42
C ILE A 54 5.95 8.15 -1.36
N GLN A 55 6.57 9.24 -0.93
CA GLN A 55 5.98 10.56 -0.95
C GLN A 55 6.77 11.48 -1.90
N CYS A 56 6.07 12.20 -2.78
CA CYS A 56 6.69 13.23 -3.59
C CYS A 56 6.78 14.56 -2.80
N ASP A 57 7.98 15.14 -2.70
CA ASP A 57 8.20 16.41 -1.99
C ASP A 57 7.48 17.59 -2.64
N LYS A 58 7.34 17.56 -3.98
CA LYS A 58 6.78 18.68 -4.73
C LYS A 58 5.26 18.72 -4.74
N CYS A 59 4.63 17.60 -5.09
CA CYS A 59 3.16 17.56 -5.26
C CYS A 59 2.43 16.82 -4.13
N GLY A 60 3.17 16.27 -3.15
CA GLY A 60 2.60 15.54 -2.02
C GLY A 60 1.93 14.21 -2.38
N SER A 61 2.05 13.73 -3.63
CA SER A 61 1.48 12.44 -4.03
C SER A 61 2.07 11.32 -3.18
N GLN A 62 1.20 10.41 -2.73
CA GLN A 62 1.58 9.22 -1.99
C GLN A 62 1.44 8.02 -2.91
N SER A 63 2.40 7.11 -2.86
CA SER A 63 2.34 5.84 -3.59
C SER A 63 2.70 4.70 -2.65
N LEU A 64 1.95 3.62 -2.74
CA LEU A 64 2.22 2.37 -2.06
C LEU A 64 2.66 1.32 -3.07
N LEU A 65 3.67 0.55 -2.69
CA LEU A 65 4.27 -0.50 -3.49
C LEU A 65 4.38 -1.75 -2.65
N ASN A 66 4.07 -2.88 -3.24
CA ASN A 66 4.37 -4.18 -2.67
C ASN A 66 5.50 -4.81 -3.48
N ILE A 67 6.55 -5.29 -2.82
CA ILE A 67 7.79 -5.76 -3.45
C ILE A 67 8.18 -7.11 -2.89
N ILE A 68 8.59 -8.07 -3.72
CA ILE A 68 9.15 -9.35 -3.27
C ILE A 68 10.65 -9.37 -3.59
N PRO A 69 11.56 -9.17 -2.61
CA PRO A 69 12.99 -8.99 -2.89
C PRO A 69 13.69 -10.16 -3.60
N ASN A 70 13.18 -11.39 -3.43
CA ASN A 70 13.85 -12.63 -3.83
C ASN A 70 13.47 -13.17 -5.22
N ILE A 71 12.51 -12.56 -5.92
CA ILE A 71 11.99 -13.09 -7.21
C ILE A 71 12.34 -12.11 -8.35
N GLY A 72 13.35 -11.24 -8.15
CA GLY A 72 13.43 -9.97 -8.88
C GLY A 72 12.30 -9.04 -8.44
N LEU A 73 12.38 -7.74 -8.70
CA LEU A 73 11.35 -6.74 -8.39
C LEU A 73 10.07 -6.92 -9.26
N SER A 74 9.63 -8.17 -9.43
CA SER A 74 8.71 -8.67 -10.46
C SER A 74 7.25 -8.34 -10.19
N MET A 75 6.93 -7.93 -8.97
CA MET A 75 5.63 -7.32 -8.66
C MET A 75 5.91 -5.98 -8.04
N LEU A 76 5.63 -4.93 -8.80
CA LEU A 76 5.65 -3.53 -8.40
C LEU A 76 4.30 -2.96 -8.80
N GLU A 77 3.26 -3.28 -8.05
CA GLU A 77 1.97 -2.62 -8.23
C GLU A 77 2.01 -1.28 -7.48
N GLY A 78 2.18 -0.20 -8.23
CA GLY A 78 2.15 1.16 -7.71
C GLY A 78 0.72 1.66 -7.57
N LEU A 79 0.23 1.75 -6.34
CA LEU A 79 -1.05 2.38 -6.04
C LEU A 79 -0.82 3.83 -5.62
N ILE A 80 -1.30 4.79 -6.42
CA ILE A 80 -1.39 6.19 -5.98
C ILE A 80 -2.54 6.29 -4.98
N THR A 81 -2.25 6.79 -3.79
CA THR A 81 -3.20 6.85 -2.68
C THR A 81 -3.08 8.20 -1.96
N ASP A 82 -4.05 8.50 -1.11
CA ASP A 82 -4.04 9.58 -0.13
C ASP A 82 -3.54 9.12 1.26
N VAL A 83 -3.29 7.81 1.43
CA VAL A 83 -2.80 7.22 2.68
C VAL A 83 -1.36 7.66 2.96
N ARG A 84 -1.16 8.28 4.12
CA ARG A 84 0.18 8.62 4.63
C ARG A 84 0.86 7.41 5.24
N GLY A 85 2.19 7.42 5.28
CA GLY A 85 2.98 6.32 5.84
C GLY A 85 2.61 5.99 7.29
N GLU A 86 2.26 7.00 8.10
CA GLU A 86 1.86 6.78 9.49
C GLU A 86 0.47 6.15 9.65
N GLU A 87 -0.38 6.26 8.63
CA GLU A 87 -1.73 5.69 8.62
C GLU A 87 -1.74 4.22 8.19
N PHE A 88 -0.68 3.76 7.53
CA PHE A 88 -0.59 2.40 7.01
C PHE A 88 -0.83 1.31 8.09
N PRO A 89 -0.23 1.39 9.29
CA PRO A 89 -0.49 0.39 10.35
C PRO A 89 -1.96 0.29 10.77
N ARG A 90 -2.72 1.39 10.68
CA ARG A 90 -4.17 1.40 10.97
C ARG A 90 -4.93 0.58 9.92
N PHE A 91 -4.65 0.82 8.64
CA PHE A 91 -5.29 0.12 7.53
C PHE A 91 -4.88 -1.36 7.47
N ALA A 92 -3.60 -1.67 7.68
CA ALA A 92 -3.09 -3.04 7.67
C ALA A 92 -3.71 -3.94 8.75
N ARG A 93 -4.17 -3.36 9.87
CA ARG A 93 -4.84 -4.07 10.97
C ARG A 93 -6.36 -4.07 10.84
N SER A 94 -6.91 -3.37 9.84
CA SER A 94 -8.36 -3.29 9.66
C SER A 94 -8.88 -4.59 9.04
N ARG A 95 -10.13 -4.94 9.34
CA ARG A 95 -10.78 -6.10 8.72
C ARG A 95 -10.90 -5.88 7.21
N ARG A 96 -10.87 -6.98 6.44
CA ARG A 96 -11.18 -6.93 5.01
C ARG A 96 -12.60 -6.39 4.82
N VAL A 97 -12.74 -5.42 3.93
CA VAL A 97 -14.04 -4.94 3.45
C VAL A 97 -14.52 -5.90 2.38
N ASN A 98 -15.75 -6.39 2.52
CA ASN A 98 -16.40 -7.28 1.55
C ASN A 98 -17.52 -6.56 0.80
N LYS A 99 -18.22 -7.27 -0.09
CA LYS A 99 -19.30 -6.68 -0.90
C LYS A 99 -20.50 -6.26 -0.05
N ASP A 100 -20.85 -7.04 0.96
CA ASP A 100 -21.98 -6.76 1.84
C ASP A 100 -21.75 -5.47 2.64
N ASP A 101 -20.52 -5.25 3.10
CA ASP A 101 -20.14 -3.98 3.76
C ASP A 101 -20.41 -2.76 2.88
N ILE A 102 -20.20 -2.89 1.57
CA ILE A 102 -20.43 -1.80 0.60
C ILE A 102 -21.94 -1.61 0.38
N LEU A 103 -22.70 -2.70 0.25
CA LEU A 103 -24.15 -2.67 0.07
C LEU A 103 -24.86 -2.09 1.30
N ASP A 104 -24.41 -2.43 2.50
CA ASP A 104 -24.95 -1.90 3.75
C ASP A 104 -24.79 -0.38 3.82
N ILE A 105 -23.63 0.13 3.43
CA ILE A 105 -23.36 1.57 3.38
C ILE A 105 -24.21 2.23 2.29
N TYR A 106 -24.32 1.62 1.11
CA TYR A 106 -25.16 2.14 0.02
C TYR A 106 -26.63 2.28 0.45
N VAL A 107 -27.21 1.22 1.02
CA VAL A 107 -28.60 1.24 1.51
C VAL A 107 -28.78 2.25 2.65
N LEU A 108 -27.75 2.44 3.49
CA LEU A 108 -27.77 3.47 4.52
C LEU A 108 -27.77 4.88 3.90
N MET A 109 -26.97 5.10 2.86
CA MET A 109 -26.87 6.38 2.12
C MET A 109 -28.18 6.76 1.43
N GLU A 110 -28.95 5.81 0.90
CA GLU A 110 -30.28 6.08 0.33
C GLU A 110 -31.32 6.53 1.38
N LYS A 111 -31.09 6.20 2.66
CA LYS A 111 -32.03 6.44 3.76
C LYS A 111 -31.70 7.65 4.62
N VAL A 112 -30.60 8.35 4.32
CA VAL A 112 -30.17 9.56 5.01
C VAL A 112 -30.36 10.76 4.11
N LYS A 113 -30.71 11.89 4.69
CA LYS A 113 -30.97 13.11 3.93
C LYS A 113 -29.70 13.88 3.59
N ASP A 114 -28.71 13.77 4.47
CA ASP A 114 -27.45 14.52 4.40
C ASP A 114 -26.31 13.74 5.08
N ALA A 115 -25.10 14.30 4.95
CA ALA A 115 -23.88 13.71 5.49
C ALA A 115 -23.84 13.70 7.02
N GLU A 116 -24.49 14.67 7.70
CA GLU A 116 -24.51 14.73 9.16
C GLU A 116 -25.32 13.56 9.74
N GLU A 117 -26.48 13.26 9.14
CA GLU A 117 -27.30 12.11 9.51
C GLU A 117 -26.54 10.79 9.28
N LEU A 118 -25.80 10.67 8.17
CA LEU A 118 -24.96 9.50 7.90
C LEU A 118 -23.88 9.29 8.98
N ILE A 119 -23.14 10.34 9.33
CA ILE A 119 -22.08 10.30 10.34
C ILE A 119 -22.66 9.92 11.71
N SER A 120 -23.83 10.44 12.06
CA SER A 120 -24.55 10.11 13.30
C SER A 120 -24.93 8.61 13.35
N LYS A 121 -25.44 8.05 12.25
CA LYS A 121 -25.79 6.62 12.16
C LYS A 121 -24.55 5.72 12.22
N LEU A 122 -23.47 6.08 11.52
CA LEU A 122 -22.22 5.31 11.52
C LEU A 122 -21.50 5.32 12.88
N SER A 123 -21.51 6.45 13.58
CA SER A 123 -20.89 6.56 14.91
C SER A 123 -21.64 5.75 15.97
N SER A 124 -22.96 5.60 15.82
CA SER A 124 -23.80 4.78 16.70
C SER A 124 -23.57 3.28 16.50
N ALA A 125 -23.29 2.83 15.26
CA ALA A 125 -23.01 1.42 14.94
C ALA A 125 -21.64 0.92 15.48
N LYS A 126 -20.67 1.81 15.71
CA LYS A 126 -19.31 1.45 16.20
C LYS A 126 -19.27 0.89 17.63
N LYS A 127 -20.33 1.01 18.44
CA LYS A 127 -20.36 0.51 19.83
C LYS A 127 -20.42 -1.02 19.97
N GLY A 128 -20.57 -1.79 18.88
CA GLY A 128 -20.79 -3.24 18.93
C GLY A 128 -19.63 -4.15 18.48
N VAL A 129 -18.54 -3.65 17.91
CA VAL A 129 -17.50 -4.52 17.33
C VAL A 129 -16.37 -4.76 18.32
N LYS A 130 -16.52 -5.80 19.15
CA LYS A 130 -15.44 -6.33 20.00
C LYS A 130 -14.32 -6.92 19.13
N ASN A 131 -13.11 -6.43 19.36
CA ASN A 131 -11.90 -6.69 18.59
C ASN A 131 -11.21 -8.01 19.04
N GLU A 132 -11.97 -9.08 19.26
CA GLU A 132 -11.49 -10.26 20.01
C GLU A 132 -11.05 -11.45 19.13
N ASN A 133 -11.13 -11.35 17.80
CA ASN A 133 -10.77 -12.47 16.90
C ASN A 133 -9.94 -12.05 15.67
N LEU A 134 -8.95 -11.17 15.87
CA LEU A 134 -7.94 -10.90 14.84
C LEU A 134 -7.00 -12.10 14.68
N LYS A 135 -7.38 -13.06 13.83
CA LYS A 135 -6.39 -13.98 13.25
C LYS A 135 -5.46 -13.15 12.34
N PRO A 136 -4.13 -13.30 12.44
CA PRO A 136 -3.20 -12.61 11.56
C PRO A 136 -3.52 -12.94 10.10
N LEU A 137 -3.43 -11.92 9.25
CA LEU A 137 -3.63 -12.00 7.80
C LEU A 137 -2.83 -13.18 7.23
N ARG A 138 -3.53 -14.26 6.87
CA ARG A 138 -3.04 -15.22 5.87
C ARG A 138 -3.53 -14.71 4.53
N TYR A 139 -2.65 -14.11 3.75
CA TYR A 139 -2.89 -13.98 2.32
C TYR A 139 -3.01 -15.40 1.74
N PRO A 140 -4.00 -15.67 0.86
CA PRO A 140 -3.98 -16.91 0.11
C PRO A 140 -2.65 -16.99 -0.64
N PRO A 141 -2.02 -18.18 -0.75
CA PRO A 141 -0.87 -18.35 -1.61
C PRO A 141 -1.22 -17.87 -3.02
N PHE A 142 -0.25 -17.26 -3.70
CA PHE A 142 -0.38 -16.65 -5.03
C PHE A 142 -0.80 -17.64 -6.15
N SER A 143 -1.05 -18.91 -5.84
CA SER A 143 -1.47 -19.95 -6.78
C SER A 143 -2.83 -19.69 -7.43
N ASP A 144 -3.64 -18.79 -6.86
CA ASP A 144 -5.02 -18.57 -7.30
C ASP A 144 -5.16 -17.28 -8.14
N ALA A 145 -4.06 -16.57 -8.42
CA ALA A 145 -4.07 -15.34 -9.22
C ALA A 145 -4.10 -15.59 -10.74
N THR A 146 -3.81 -16.82 -11.18
CA THR A 146 -3.87 -17.22 -12.60
C THR A 146 -5.29 -17.19 -13.17
N GLU A 147 -6.33 -17.39 -12.35
CA GLU A 147 -7.73 -17.29 -12.80
C GLU A 147 -8.19 -15.87 -13.15
N LEU A 148 -7.46 -14.83 -12.70
CA LEU A 148 -7.87 -13.43 -12.91
C LEU A 148 -7.28 -12.77 -14.16
N ILE A 149 -6.31 -13.39 -14.82
CA ILE A 149 -5.58 -12.78 -15.94
C ILE A 149 -5.97 -13.38 -17.30
N GLY A 150 -6.86 -14.38 -17.35
CA GLY A 150 -7.38 -14.92 -18.62
C GLY A 150 -6.31 -15.36 -19.61
N LEU A 151 -5.16 -15.79 -19.13
CA LEU A 151 -4.12 -16.43 -19.93
C LEU A 151 -4.35 -17.94 -19.84
N GLU A 152 -5.21 -18.45 -20.71
CA GLU A 152 -5.21 -19.86 -21.06
C GLU A 152 -4.03 -20.10 -22.01
N ASP A 153 -3.16 -21.03 -21.59
CA ASP A 153 -2.08 -21.78 -22.27
C ASP A 153 -1.09 -21.05 -23.20
#